data_AF-A0A842SVW4-F1
#
_entry.id   AF-A0A842SVW4-F1
#
_cell.length_a   1.000
_cell.length_b   1.000
_cell.length_c   1.000
_cell.angle_alpha   90.00
_cell.angle_beta   90.00
_cell.angle_gamma   90.00
#
_symmetry.space_group_name_H-M   'P 1'
#
loop_
_entity.id
_entity.type
_entity.pdbx_description
1 polymer ?
#
loop_
_entity_poly.entity_id
_entity_poly.type
_entity_poly.pdbx_seq_one_letter_code
_entity_poly.pdbx_strand_id
1 'polypeptide(L)'
;MSSKEEEINVKDWIVLSTTMIGIVLTILALIWPNRPSNGIITATFLLMIGFILFVNSVSANSKAKFEIKQSDFEKEKVYRFVTFAEYSFGLGFTLVIIAFAFLGYKYLIDDVGKNFLILALPFAFLISAWVLIIIYNSINYSGKAFKILRSMKRNIWIFFEFISLIFIVLDYFEVIIIP
;
A
#
# COMPACT_ATOMS: atom_id res chain seq x y z
N MET A 1 -4.93 39.89 18.29
CA MET A 1 -4.94 38.45 18.60
C MET A 1 -4.68 37.71 17.30
N SER A 2 -3.45 37.25 17.06
CA SER A 2 -3.10 36.47 15.87
C SER A 2 -3.72 35.09 16.03
N SER A 3 -4.82 34.82 15.33
CA SER A 3 -5.22 33.46 15.04
C SER A 3 -4.09 32.88 14.20
N LYS A 4 -3.26 32.02 14.79
CA LYS A 4 -2.37 31.15 14.04
C LYS A 4 -3.26 30.39 13.06
N GLU A 5 -3.34 30.86 11.82
CA GLU A 5 -3.88 30.06 10.73
C GLU A 5 -3.06 28.79 10.75
N GLU A 6 -3.71 27.66 11.04
CA GLU A 6 -3.11 26.35 10.85
C GLU A 6 -2.72 26.27 9.37
N GLU A 7 -1.44 26.51 9.08
CA GLU A 7 -0.87 26.22 7.76
C GLU A 7 -1.18 24.76 7.47
N ILE A 8 -2.05 24.53 6.49
CA ILE A 8 -2.34 23.21 5.99
C ILE A 8 -1.06 22.73 5.30
N ASN A 9 -0.17 22.09 6.07
CA ASN A 9 1.02 21.46 5.54
C ASN A 9 0.58 20.21 4.77
N VAL A 10 0.37 20.37 3.46
CA VAL A 10 0.08 19.26 2.56
C VAL A 10 1.33 18.40 2.48
N LYS A 11 1.33 17.29 3.23
CA LYS A 11 2.36 16.25 3.13
C LYS A 11 2.60 15.91 1.65
N ASP A 12 3.87 15.76 1.29
CA ASP A 12 4.28 15.59 -0.11
C ASP A 12 4.07 14.15 -0.60
N TRP A 13 2.80 13.76 -0.72
CA TRP A 13 2.40 12.48 -1.29
C TRP A 13 2.78 12.35 -2.76
N ILE A 14 3.08 13.46 -3.45
CA ILE A 14 3.50 13.45 -4.86
C ILE A 14 4.79 12.66 -5.01
N VAL A 15 5.85 13.03 -4.27
CA VAL A 15 7.16 12.36 -4.37
C VAL A 15 7.02 10.87 -4.07
N LEU A 16 6.37 10.53 -2.96
CA LEU A 16 6.17 9.13 -2.55
C LEU A 16 5.38 8.34 -3.61
N SER A 17 4.29 8.90 -4.12
CA SER A 17 3.45 8.22 -5.13
C SER A 17 4.17 8.07 -6.45
N THR A 18 4.93 9.08 -6.90
CA THR A 18 5.75 9.00 -8.12
C THR A 18 6.84 7.94 -8.00
N THR A 19 7.50 7.85 -6.84
CA THR A 19 8.46 6.76 -6.58
C THR A 19 7.78 5.40 -6.65
N MET A 20 6.60 5.25 -6.05
CA MET A 20 5.84 4.00 -6.10
C MET A 20 5.39 3.64 -7.51
N ILE A 21 5.02 4.63 -8.34
CA ILE A 21 4.74 4.41 -9.78
C ILE A 21 5.98 3.80 -10.47
N GLY A 22 7.15 4.38 -10.27
CA GLY A 22 8.41 3.87 -10.83
C GLY A 22 8.71 2.44 -10.39
N ILE A 23 8.51 2.14 -9.10
CA ILE A 23 8.66 0.79 -8.53
C ILE A 23 7.69 -0.18 -9.20
N VAL A 24 6.39 0.15 -9.29
CA VAL A 24 5.37 -0.71 -9.91
C VAL A 24 5.71 -1.02 -11.36
N LEU A 25 6.06 0.00 -12.15
CA LEU A 25 6.44 -0.19 -13.54
C LEU A 25 7.69 -1.05 -13.69
N THR A 26 8.67 -0.88 -12.80
CA THR A 26 9.90 -1.69 -12.79
C THR A 26 9.58 -3.14 -12.47
N ILE A 27 8.75 -3.42 -11.46
CA ILE A 27 8.33 -4.79 -11.13
C ILE A 27 7.62 -5.42 -12.32
N LEU A 28 6.63 -4.73 -12.89
CA LEU A 28 5.91 -5.22 -14.06
C LEU A 28 6.87 -5.55 -15.21
N ALA A 29 7.88 -4.71 -15.48
CA ALA A 29 8.88 -4.99 -16.51
C ALA A 29 9.74 -6.23 -16.19
N LEU A 30 10.10 -6.44 -14.93
CA LEU A 30 11.02 -7.50 -14.50
C LEU A 30 10.36 -8.88 -14.33
N ILE A 31 9.06 -8.96 -14.02
CA ILE A 31 8.38 -10.24 -13.76
C ILE A 31 8.02 -11.00 -15.03
N TRP A 32 7.82 -10.32 -16.17
CA TRP A 32 7.36 -10.95 -17.41
C TRP A 32 8.38 -11.90 -18.06
N PRO A 33 9.69 -11.58 -18.14
CA PRO A 33 10.68 -12.47 -18.74
C PRO A 33 10.77 -13.85 -18.07
N ASN A 34 10.64 -13.88 -16.74
CA ASN A 34 10.72 -15.09 -15.93
C ASN A 34 9.44 -15.22 -15.09
N ARG A 35 8.27 -15.38 -15.71
CA ARG A 35 7.01 -15.46 -14.96
C ARG A 35 6.88 -16.79 -14.18
N PRO A 36 6.25 -16.80 -12.99
CA PRO A 36 5.83 -18.03 -12.35
C PRO A 36 4.72 -18.70 -13.18
N SER A 37 4.56 -20.02 -12.99
CA SER A 37 3.57 -20.88 -13.60
C SER A 37 2.15 -20.45 -13.26
N ASN A 38 1.93 -19.90 -12.06
CA ASN A 38 0.65 -19.35 -11.58
C ASN A 38 0.88 -18.09 -10.73
N GLY A 39 -0.17 -17.29 -10.53
CA GLY A 39 -0.18 -16.10 -9.67
C GLY A 39 0.21 -14.79 -10.35
N ILE A 40 0.76 -14.88 -11.56
CA ILE A 40 1.20 -13.71 -12.33
C ILE A 40 0.02 -12.81 -12.73
N ILE A 41 -1.15 -13.40 -12.99
CA ILE A 41 -2.35 -12.66 -13.41
C ILE A 41 -2.83 -11.82 -12.24
N THR A 42 -3.00 -12.45 -11.07
CA THR A 42 -3.46 -11.77 -9.85
C THR A 42 -2.49 -10.67 -9.45
N ALA A 43 -1.18 -10.96 -9.42
CA ALA A 43 -0.17 -9.97 -9.07
C ALA A 43 -0.16 -8.78 -10.04
N THR A 44 -0.22 -9.03 -11.34
CA THR A 44 -0.27 -7.97 -12.36
C THR A 44 -1.50 -7.09 -12.17
N PHE A 45 -2.66 -7.69 -11.93
CA PHE A 45 -3.90 -6.95 -11.72
C PHE A 45 -3.83 -6.05 -10.48
N LEU A 46 -3.32 -6.57 -9.36
CA LEU A 46 -3.11 -5.79 -8.13
C LEU A 46 -2.13 -4.64 -8.35
N LEU A 47 -1.02 -4.88 -9.05
CA LEU A 47 -0.04 -3.86 -9.39
C LEU A 47 -0.62 -2.77 -10.30
N MET A 48 -1.43 -3.14 -11.30
CA MET A 48 -2.09 -2.17 -12.19
C MET A 48 -3.11 -1.30 -11.44
N ILE A 49 -3.90 -1.87 -10.54
CA ILE A 49 -4.81 -1.08 -9.68
C ILE A 49 -3.97 -0.16 -8.77
N GLY A 50 -2.89 -0.68 -8.18
CA GLY A 50 -1.95 0.11 -7.39
C GLY A 50 -1.40 1.31 -8.16
N PHE A 51 -0.97 1.10 -9.40
CA PHE A 51 -0.52 2.16 -10.32
C PHE A 51 -1.57 3.25 -10.48
N ILE A 52 -2.83 2.89 -10.80
CA ILE A 52 -3.93 3.85 -10.97
C ILE A 52 -4.14 4.66 -9.69
N LEU A 53 -4.07 4.02 -8.53
CA LEU A 53 -4.23 4.68 -7.24
C LEU A 53 -3.09 5.66 -6.94
N PHE A 54 -1.85 5.33 -7.26
CA PHE A 54 -0.73 6.26 -7.10
C PHE A 54 -0.85 7.47 -8.04
N VAL A 55 -1.26 7.28 -9.30
CA VAL A 55 -1.52 8.38 -10.23
C VAL A 55 -2.60 9.31 -9.68
N ASN A 56 -3.69 8.73 -9.15
CA ASN A 56 -4.75 9.52 -8.52
C ASN A 56 -4.29 10.24 -7.25
N SER A 57 -3.40 9.64 -6.46
CA SER A 57 -2.79 10.28 -5.29
C SER A 57 -1.97 11.51 -5.69
N VAL A 58 -1.13 11.39 -6.74
CA VAL A 58 -0.37 12.52 -7.31
C VAL A 58 -1.32 13.63 -7.76
N SER A 59 -2.33 13.29 -8.57
CA SER A 59 -3.28 14.27 -9.13
C SER A 59 -4.05 15.01 -8.05
N ALA A 60 -4.58 14.29 -7.06
CA ALA A 60 -5.33 14.88 -5.96
C ALA A 60 -4.47 15.76 -5.05
N ASN A 61 -3.26 15.33 -4.73
CA ASN A 61 -2.33 16.14 -3.93
C ASN A 61 -1.90 17.40 -4.70
N SER A 62 -1.63 17.28 -6.00
CA SER A 62 -1.29 18.42 -6.87
C SER A 62 -2.43 19.43 -6.95
N LYS A 63 -3.68 18.94 -7.06
CA LYS A 63 -4.87 19.79 -7.00
C LYS A 63 -5.00 20.49 -5.65
N ALA A 64 -4.81 19.80 -4.54
CA ALA A 64 -4.81 20.42 -3.21
C ALA A 64 -3.76 21.53 -3.08
N LYS A 65 -2.51 21.29 -3.53
CA LYS A 65 -1.44 22.30 -3.54
C LYS A 65 -1.78 23.49 -4.44
N PHE A 66 -2.44 23.27 -5.57
CA PHE A 66 -2.86 24.35 -6.47
C PHE A 66 -3.95 25.22 -5.84
N GLU A 67 -4.96 24.62 -5.19
CA GLU A 67 -6.06 25.37 -4.58
C GLU A 67 -5.56 26.23 -3.39
N ILE A 68 -4.61 25.75 -2.58
CA ILE A 68 -4.02 26.54 -1.48
C ILE A 68 -3.30 27.81 -1.98
N LYS A 69 -2.79 27.81 -3.21
CA LYS A 69 -2.12 28.98 -3.80
C LYS A 69 -3.09 30.07 -4.27
N GLN A 70 -4.40 29.80 -4.28
CA GLN A 70 -5.41 30.80 -4.63
C GLN A 70 -5.79 31.59 -3.38
N SER A 71 -5.99 32.91 -3.52
CA SER A 71 -6.24 33.80 -2.37
C SER A 71 -7.58 33.58 -1.64
N ASP A 72 -8.51 32.84 -2.24
CA ASP A 72 -9.84 32.52 -1.70
C ASP A 72 -10.14 31.03 -1.89
N PHE A 73 -9.56 30.19 -1.03
CA PHE A 73 -9.68 28.73 -1.15
C PHE A 73 -10.55 28.12 -0.04
N GLU A 74 -11.39 27.18 -0.45
CA GLU A 74 -12.24 26.43 0.47
C GLU A 74 -11.41 25.36 1.21
N LYS A 75 -11.15 25.58 2.50
CA LYS A 75 -10.34 24.68 3.34
C LYS A 75 -10.87 23.24 3.35
N GLU A 76 -12.18 23.07 3.37
CA GLU A 76 -12.81 21.75 3.39
C GLU A 76 -12.53 20.97 2.09
N LYS A 77 -12.64 21.63 0.94
CA LYS A 77 -12.32 21.06 -0.37
C LYS A 77 -10.86 20.61 -0.45
N VAL A 78 -9.92 21.44 0.04
CA VAL A 78 -8.49 21.08 0.12
C VAL A 78 -8.29 19.85 0.99
N TYR A 79 -8.90 19.81 2.18
CA TYR A 79 -8.78 18.68 3.10
C TYR A 79 -9.32 17.38 2.50
N ARG A 80 -10.43 17.43 1.73
CA ARG A 80 -10.97 16.28 1.01
C ARG A 80 -9.99 15.74 -0.03
N PHE A 81 -9.32 16.60 -0.81
CA PHE A 81 -8.29 16.17 -1.76
C PHE A 81 -7.06 15.56 -1.09
N VAL A 82 -6.57 16.17 0.00
CA VAL A 82 -5.44 15.61 0.78
C VAL A 82 -5.80 14.24 1.36
N THR A 83 -7.01 14.12 1.90
CA THR A 83 -7.51 12.86 2.47
C THR A 83 -7.64 11.79 1.39
N PHE A 84 -8.19 12.13 0.23
CA PHE A 84 -8.29 11.21 -0.90
C PHE A 84 -6.90 10.76 -1.37
N ALA A 85 -5.94 11.68 -1.50
CA ALA A 85 -4.56 11.35 -1.86
C ALA A 85 -3.92 10.36 -0.88
N GLU A 86 -4.12 10.55 0.43
CA GLU A 86 -3.65 9.63 1.47
C GLU A 86 -4.30 8.25 1.36
N TYR A 87 -5.61 8.16 1.15
CA TYR A 87 -6.31 6.88 1.00
C TYR A 87 -5.90 6.14 -0.28
N SER A 88 -5.80 6.84 -1.41
CA SER A 88 -5.33 6.25 -2.67
C SER A 88 -3.91 5.72 -2.54
N PHE A 89 -3.01 6.50 -1.91
CA PHE A 89 -1.65 6.03 -1.65
C PHE A 89 -1.63 4.79 -0.75
N GLY A 90 -2.34 4.84 0.39
CA GLY A 90 -2.38 3.74 1.35
C GLY A 90 -2.92 2.44 0.75
N LEU A 91 -4.04 2.51 0.03
CA LEU A 91 -4.60 1.37 -0.67
C LEU A 91 -3.65 0.85 -1.76
N GLY A 92 -3.09 1.76 -2.58
CA GLY A 92 -2.14 1.38 -3.63
C GLY A 92 -0.92 0.65 -3.07
N PHE A 93 -0.36 1.16 -1.97
CA PHE A 93 0.76 0.52 -1.26
C PHE A 93 0.39 -0.87 -0.75
N THR A 94 -0.80 -1.00 -0.16
CA THR A 94 -1.33 -2.30 0.33
C THR A 94 -1.42 -3.33 -0.80
N LEU A 95 -1.93 -2.93 -1.98
CA LEU A 95 -2.02 -3.82 -3.14
C LEU A 95 -0.65 -4.24 -3.67
N VAL A 96 0.33 -3.35 -3.64
CA VAL A 96 1.72 -3.67 -4.00
C VAL A 96 2.30 -4.71 -3.03
N ILE A 97 2.13 -4.51 -1.72
CA ILE A 97 2.59 -5.46 -0.69
C ILE A 97 1.94 -6.85 -0.89
N ILE A 98 0.63 -6.91 -1.13
CA ILE A 98 -0.07 -8.17 -1.41
C ILE A 98 0.44 -8.82 -2.69
N ALA A 99 0.63 -8.05 -3.77
CA ALA A 99 1.16 -8.57 -5.02
C ALA A 99 2.57 -9.16 -4.85
N PHE A 100 3.43 -8.51 -4.07
CA PHE A 100 4.75 -9.05 -3.72
C PHE A 100 4.67 -10.33 -2.89
N ALA A 101 3.75 -10.41 -1.93
CA ALA A 101 3.56 -11.61 -1.14
C ALA A 101 3.12 -12.79 -2.03
N PHE A 102 2.17 -12.57 -2.96
CA PHE A 102 1.74 -13.59 -3.92
C PHE A 102 2.85 -13.99 -4.89
N LEU A 103 3.57 -13.03 -5.48
CA LEU A 103 4.68 -13.31 -6.39
C LEU A 103 5.78 -14.09 -5.68
N GLY A 104 6.28 -13.60 -4.54
CA GLY A 104 7.37 -14.25 -3.81
C GLY A 104 7.00 -15.67 -3.39
N TYR A 105 5.75 -15.89 -2.98
CA TYR A 105 5.21 -17.22 -2.70
C TYR A 105 5.20 -18.13 -3.94
N LYS A 106 4.68 -17.66 -5.08
CA LYS A 106 4.57 -18.47 -6.30
C LYS A 106 5.92 -18.78 -6.94
N TYR A 107 6.82 -17.80 -6.98
CA TYR A 107 8.20 -18.02 -7.40
C TYR A 107 8.90 -19.09 -6.57
N LEU A 108 8.75 -19.04 -5.24
CA LEU A 108 9.34 -20.06 -4.37
C LEU A 108 8.76 -21.45 -4.65
N ILE A 109 7.45 -21.58 -4.86
CA ILE A 109 6.87 -22.88 -5.21
C ILE A 109 7.47 -23.43 -6.49
N ASP A 110 7.61 -22.60 -7.53
CA ASP A 110 8.13 -23.05 -8.81
C ASP A 110 9.61 -23.41 -8.74
N ASP A 111 10.41 -22.66 -7.97
CA ASP A 111 11.87 -22.85 -7.91
C ASP A 111 12.28 -24.01 -6.99
N VAL A 112 11.65 -24.16 -5.82
CA VAL A 112 12.07 -25.15 -4.80
C VAL A 112 11.03 -26.25 -4.55
N GLY A 113 9.86 -26.19 -5.18
CA GLY A 113 8.76 -27.16 -4.98
C GLY A 113 8.07 -26.99 -3.63
N LYS A 114 6.93 -27.66 -3.40
CA LYS A 114 6.11 -27.47 -2.19
C LYS A 114 6.79 -27.99 -0.90
N ASN A 115 7.01 -27.09 0.05
CA ASN A 115 7.53 -27.34 1.39
C ASN A 115 6.95 -26.30 2.35
N PHE A 116 6.71 -26.67 3.61
CA PHE A 116 6.19 -25.79 4.65
C PHE A 116 7.03 -24.53 4.86
N LEU A 117 8.35 -24.59 4.59
CA LEU A 117 9.22 -23.42 4.66
C LEU A 117 8.83 -22.30 3.68
N ILE A 118 8.13 -22.61 2.59
CA ILE A 118 7.67 -21.59 1.63
C ILE A 118 6.65 -20.66 2.25
N LEU A 119 5.80 -21.16 3.15
CA LEU A 119 4.85 -20.33 3.89
C LEU A 119 5.58 -19.39 4.85
N ALA A 120 6.80 -19.69 5.28
CA ALA A 120 7.53 -18.80 6.18
C ALA A 120 7.84 -17.44 5.52
N LEU A 121 8.13 -17.40 4.21
CA LEU A 121 8.46 -16.16 3.51
C LEU A 121 7.32 -15.11 3.54
N PRO A 122 6.11 -15.38 3.02
CA PRO A 122 5.04 -14.39 3.00
C PRO A 122 4.62 -13.97 4.41
N PHE A 123 4.66 -14.88 5.39
CA PHE A 123 4.41 -14.55 6.79
C PHE A 123 5.49 -13.62 7.35
N ALA A 124 6.77 -13.97 7.20
CA ALA A 124 7.87 -13.14 7.69
C ALA A 124 7.88 -11.76 7.01
N PHE A 125 7.59 -11.69 5.71
CA PHE A 125 7.48 -10.45 4.95
C PHE A 125 6.37 -9.54 5.50
N LEU A 126 5.14 -10.07 5.63
CA LEU A 126 4.00 -9.28 6.08
C LEU A 126 4.08 -8.91 7.57
N ILE A 127 4.53 -9.83 8.42
CA ILE A 127 4.75 -9.53 9.84
C ILE A 127 5.82 -8.44 10.00
N SER A 128 6.91 -8.49 9.23
CA SER A 128 7.94 -7.45 9.26
C SER A 128 7.38 -6.10 8.82
N ALA A 129 6.57 -6.08 7.75
CA ALA A 129 5.87 -4.88 7.31
C ALA A 129 4.98 -4.31 8.42
N TRP A 130 4.20 -5.15 9.09
CA TRP A 130 3.31 -4.75 10.20
C TRP A 130 4.08 -4.20 11.40
N VAL A 131 5.20 -4.83 11.78
CA VAL A 131 6.02 -4.38 12.89
C VAL A 131 6.60 -2.98 12.61
N LEU A 132 7.18 -2.77 11.43
CA LEU A 132 7.69 -1.44 11.03
C LEU A 132 6.57 -0.40 11.01
N ILE A 133 5.39 -0.81 10.55
CA ILE A 133 4.19 0.00 10.55
C ILE A 133 3.79 0.43 11.97
N ILE A 134 3.79 -0.50 12.93
CA ILE A 134 3.48 -0.24 14.33
C ILE A 134 4.50 0.72 14.93
N ILE A 135 5.80 0.47 14.73
CA ILE A 135 6.88 1.34 15.22
C ILE A 135 6.70 2.78 14.71
N TYR A 136 6.47 2.95 13.40
CA TYR A 136 6.22 4.26 12.82
C TYR A 136 5.04 4.97 13.48
N ASN A 137 3.95 4.24 13.75
CA ASN A 137 2.78 4.81 14.42
C ASN A 137 3.10 5.21 15.87
N SER A 138 3.86 4.40 16.60
CA SER A 138 4.26 4.73 17.97
C SER A 138 5.09 6.01 18.02
N ILE A 139 5.96 6.23 17.04
CA ILE A 139 6.73 7.48 16.91
C ILE A 139 5.78 8.65 16.59
N ASN A 140 4.92 8.51 15.58
CA ASN A 140 4.06 9.59 15.08
C ASN A 140 2.93 9.98 16.06
N TYR A 141 2.49 9.06 16.93
CA TYR A 141 1.41 9.27 17.91
C TYR A 141 1.89 9.24 19.37
N SER A 142 3.20 9.36 19.62
CA SER A 142 3.75 9.36 20.97
C SER A 142 3.06 10.45 21.82
N GLY A 143 2.45 10.05 22.94
CA GLY A 143 1.69 10.93 23.85
C GLY A 143 0.15 10.73 23.88
N LYS A 144 -0.43 9.90 23.00
CA LYS A 144 -1.88 9.55 23.05
C LYS A 144 -2.09 8.04 22.88
N ALA A 145 -1.90 7.29 23.97
CA ALA A 145 -1.90 5.82 24.00
C ALA A 145 -3.11 5.16 23.31
N PHE A 146 -4.30 5.79 23.35
CA PHE A 146 -5.51 5.28 22.71
C PHE A 146 -5.73 5.68 21.24
N LYS A 147 -4.87 6.53 20.64
CA LYS A 147 -4.99 6.90 19.21
C LYS A 147 -4.28 5.92 18.27
N ILE A 148 -3.38 5.09 18.79
CA ILE A 148 -2.62 4.11 18.00
C ILE A 148 -3.55 3.06 17.36
N LEU A 149 -4.56 2.60 18.11
CA LEU A 149 -5.62 1.68 17.63
C LEU A 149 -6.73 2.38 16.81
N ARG A 150 -6.81 3.71 16.84
CA ARG A 150 -7.92 4.48 16.24
C ARG A 150 -7.67 4.94 14.80
N SER A 151 -6.51 4.63 14.22
CA SER A 151 -6.30 4.82 12.77
C SER A 151 -7.08 3.73 12.01
N MET A 152 -8.40 3.87 11.90
CA MET A 152 -9.26 2.91 11.18
C MET A 152 -8.73 2.66 9.76
N LYS A 153 -8.19 3.70 9.12
CA LYS A 153 -7.57 3.61 7.78
C LYS A 153 -6.54 2.50 7.70
N ARG A 154 -5.65 2.41 8.69
CA ARG A 154 -4.51 1.49 8.68
C ARG A 154 -4.87 0.09 9.14
N ASN A 155 -5.85 -0.04 10.03
CA ASN A 155 -6.40 -1.34 10.41
C ASN A 155 -7.08 -2.03 9.20
N ILE A 156 -7.72 -1.26 8.32
CA ILE A 156 -8.30 -1.78 7.07
C ILE A 156 -7.20 -2.33 6.14
N TRP A 157 -6.07 -1.63 6.01
CA TRP A 157 -4.94 -2.09 5.19
C TRP A 157 -4.33 -3.41 5.72
N ILE A 158 -4.05 -3.46 7.02
CA ILE A 158 -3.54 -4.68 7.67
C ILE A 158 -4.55 -5.83 7.53
N PHE A 159 -5.86 -5.53 7.58
CA PHE A 159 -6.90 -6.53 7.38
C PHE A 159 -6.88 -7.12 5.96
N PHE A 160 -6.68 -6.29 4.92
CA PHE A 160 -6.51 -6.82 3.55
C PHE A 160 -5.24 -7.66 3.41
N GLU A 161 -4.13 -7.23 4.01
CA GLU A 161 -2.88 -8.01 4.02
C GLU A 161 -3.07 -9.35 4.75
N PHE A 162 -3.81 -9.36 5.86
CA PHE A 162 -4.17 -10.60 6.57
C PHE A 162 -5.03 -11.53 5.71
N ILE A 163 -6.04 -11.00 5.02
CA ILE A 163 -6.85 -11.78 4.06
C ILE A 163 -5.94 -12.41 2.99
N SER A 164 -4.93 -11.69 2.50
CA SER A 164 -4.02 -12.24 1.51
C SER A 164 -3.21 -13.44 2.03
N LEU A 165 -2.80 -13.44 3.31
CA LEU A 165 -2.18 -14.61 3.93
C LEU A 165 -3.12 -15.81 3.95
N ILE A 166 -4.40 -15.59 4.24
CA ILE A 166 -5.40 -16.66 4.20
C ILE A 166 -5.47 -17.26 2.79
N PHE A 167 -5.52 -16.41 1.75
CA PHE A 167 -5.48 -16.88 0.35
C PHE A 167 -4.22 -17.69 0.03
N ILE A 168 -3.05 -17.26 0.49
CA ILE A 168 -1.79 -18.00 0.31
C ILE A 168 -1.87 -19.37 0.99
N VAL A 169 -2.36 -19.44 2.23
CA VAL A 169 -2.49 -20.70 2.96
C VAL A 169 -3.47 -21.64 2.26
N LEU A 170 -4.63 -21.14 1.82
CA LEU A 170 -5.61 -21.93 1.09
C LEU A 170 -5.06 -22.45 -0.26
N ASP A 171 -4.27 -21.63 -0.97
CA ASP A 171 -3.61 -22.04 -2.21
C ASP A 171 -2.53 -23.10 -1.96
N TYR A 172 -1.75 -22.96 -0.89
CA TYR A 172 -0.71 -23.93 -0.53
C TYR A 172 -1.30 -25.33 -0.30
N PHE A 173 -2.43 -25.39 0.41
CA PHE A 173 -3.20 -26.61 0.65
C PHE A 173 -4.12 -27.03 -0.52
N GLU A 174 -4.00 -26.38 -1.68
CA GLU A 174 -4.76 -26.72 -2.90
C GLU A 174 -6.28 -26.60 -2.77
N VAL A 175 -6.77 -25.85 -1.77
CA VAL A 175 -8.20 -25.57 -1.59
C VAL A 175 -8.71 -24.60 -2.66
N ILE A 176 -7.84 -23.69 -3.09
CA ILE A 176 -8.07 -22.74 -4.18
C ILE A 176 -6.79 -22.62 -5.02
N ILE A 177 -6.88 -21.91 -6.14
CA ILE A 177 -5.71 -21.54 -6.94
C ILE A 177 -5.71 -20.01 -7.11
N ILE A 178 -4.59 -19.38 -6.78
CA ILE A 178 -4.27 -17.99 -7.10
C ILE A 178 -3.71 -17.97 -8.54
N PRO A 179 -4.47 -17.44 -9.52
CA PRO A 179 -4.09 -17.42 -10.94
C PRO A 179 -3.07 -16.34 -11.27
#